data_AF-A0A936D635-F1
#
_entry.id   AF-A0A936D635-F1
#
_cell.length_a   1.000
_cell.length_b   1.000
_cell.length_c   1.000
_cell.angle_alpha   90.00
_cell.angle_beta   90.00
_cell.angle_gamma   90.00
#
_symmetry.space_group_name_H-M   'P 1'
#
loop_
_entity.id
_entity.type
_entity.pdbx_description
1 polymer ?
#
loop_
_entity_poly.entity_id
_entity_poly.type
_entity_poly.pdbx_seq_one_letter_code
_entity_poly.pdbx_strand_id
1 'polypeptide(L)'
;MFANDGAAVMPQVKGLYFPLEFDELRFAHVVGMTWVARYGLLLVQDDIPPGKQGGAELTERIHLRAIDFEDRLIYPWLRPIVHGGGYALYNKKSNSFVSYFHEGSMAIDQATATTFWLERGRSRLFHFADGILGVAKIGHIRDLDLWGYRDLLGVASGTETLARLRPDRFLDRRIEPHPRAGPYFGLVIGSSMLAKSDIIGSYSFGVRLETRLREALGYRDGIGLDLVQRSYPGVRSEHVMQHLRSFIDDGAQIDVLFIELGGRRRGFFLEDSSPERMRTILAELDAIARRHDTMVVFFDDSALVGAGRDGLRRGLDEYKRFKTMAADAGFTVVDLSDELMRSALDLSPFGSPPYRSHHAAPWAIDAAADLLGDRVYPALREHLRGRVPAFGRPPVDEDPTIDAVADAFTDVPADWPALLPELGGESVQSMLAGDELQIFVDLSRVEVDTGDPNALADLAAAALHGVVAMDPAGARARRVSVRLATFSRYDEYGAGVRDAADVVFERQLDRAQLAEFLREVLARRGR
;
A
#
# COMPACT_ATOMS: atom_id res chain seq x y z
N MET A 1 14.40 -28.06 12.45
CA MET A 1 15.13 -27.11 13.33
C MET A 1 15.36 -25.87 12.49
N PHE A 2 14.74 -24.76 12.88
CA PHE A 2 14.82 -23.49 12.14
C PHE A 2 16.04 -22.71 12.64
N ALA A 3 16.88 -22.25 11.71
CA ALA A 3 17.97 -21.33 12.00
C ALA A 3 17.61 -19.99 11.34
N ASN A 4 17.30 -18.99 12.16
CA ASN A 4 17.04 -17.63 11.69
C ASN A 4 18.40 -16.95 11.44
N ASP A 5 19.02 -17.28 10.31
CA ASP A 5 20.38 -16.86 9.96
C ASP A 5 20.41 -15.58 9.10
N GLY A 6 19.34 -14.77 9.17
CA GLY A 6 19.17 -13.59 8.31
C GLY A 6 20.33 -12.59 8.38
N ALA A 7 20.53 -11.85 7.30
CA ALA A 7 21.69 -10.97 7.13
C ALA A 7 21.71 -9.78 8.12
N ALA A 8 20.54 -9.24 8.50
CA ALA A 8 20.42 -8.06 9.34
C ALA A 8 19.24 -8.12 10.32
N VAL A 9 19.35 -7.44 11.48
CA VAL A 9 18.25 -7.39 12.46
C VAL A 9 17.08 -6.53 11.96
N MET A 10 17.40 -5.47 11.20
CA MET A 10 16.46 -4.65 10.45
C MET A 10 17.20 -4.21 9.18
N PRO A 11 16.96 -4.84 8.02
CA PRO A 11 17.71 -4.50 6.83
C PRO A 11 17.44 -3.05 6.43
N GLN A 12 18.49 -2.30 6.08
CA GLN A 12 18.38 -0.88 5.68
C GLN A 12 18.66 -0.74 4.18
N VAL A 13 18.25 -1.75 3.40
CA VAL A 13 18.46 -1.84 1.96
C VAL A 13 17.36 -1.09 1.21
N LYS A 14 17.71 -0.48 0.07
CA LYS A 14 16.77 0.33 -0.71
C LYS A 14 15.85 -0.62 -1.47
N GLY A 15 14.55 -0.33 -1.46
CA GLY A 15 13.56 -1.13 -2.20
C GLY A 15 13.11 -2.41 -1.48
N LEU A 16 13.62 -2.65 -0.27
CA LEU A 16 13.21 -3.78 0.55
C LEU A 16 12.10 -3.37 1.52
N TYR A 17 11.01 -4.15 1.56
CA TYR A 17 9.82 -3.87 2.37
C TYR A 17 9.27 -5.14 2.98
N PHE A 18 8.49 -5.01 4.04
CA PHE A 18 7.72 -6.14 4.55
C PHE A 18 6.65 -6.62 3.54
N PRO A 19 6.27 -7.91 3.56
CA PRO A 19 6.92 -9.00 4.29
C PRO A 19 8.35 -9.28 3.79
N LEU A 20 9.23 -9.71 4.69
CA LEU A 20 10.63 -10.02 4.40
C LEU A 20 10.89 -11.51 4.46
N GLU A 21 11.81 -12.01 3.65
CA GLU A 21 12.25 -13.40 3.71
C GLU A 21 13.11 -13.69 4.95
N PHE A 22 13.21 -14.97 5.30
CA PHE A 22 13.95 -15.43 6.48
C PHE A 22 15.46 -15.16 6.43
N ASP A 23 16.05 -15.04 5.24
CA ASP A 23 17.46 -14.73 5.01
C ASP A 23 17.74 -13.21 5.02
N GLU A 24 16.71 -12.38 4.89
CA GLU A 24 16.85 -10.93 4.93
C GLU A 24 16.83 -10.38 6.36
N LEU A 25 15.96 -10.94 7.20
CA LEU A 25 15.70 -10.45 8.55
C LEU A 25 15.99 -11.49 9.63
N ARG A 26 16.82 -11.08 10.59
CA ARG A 26 17.12 -11.87 11.80
C ARG A 26 16.48 -11.34 13.07
N PHE A 27 16.13 -12.24 13.99
CA PHE A 27 15.76 -11.95 15.36
C PHE A 27 17.02 -11.84 16.21
N ALA A 28 17.19 -10.72 16.91
CA ALA A 28 18.37 -10.55 17.77
C ALA A 28 18.22 -11.34 19.08
N HIS A 29 17.07 -11.24 19.73
CA HIS A 29 16.78 -11.96 20.98
C HIS A 29 15.28 -12.19 21.10
N VAL A 30 14.84 -13.44 21.08
CA VAL A 30 13.41 -13.80 21.23
C VAL A 30 13.06 -13.91 22.70
N VAL A 31 12.07 -13.13 23.14
CA VAL A 31 11.63 -13.06 24.53
C VAL A 31 10.23 -13.62 24.75
N GLY A 32 9.44 -13.74 23.68
CA GLY A 32 8.09 -14.26 23.75
C GLY A 32 7.66 -14.80 22.40
N MET A 33 6.83 -15.85 22.43
CA MET A 33 6.23 -16.42 21.24
C MET A 33 4.81 -16.85 21.53
N THR A 34 3.92 -16.68 20.57
CA THR A 34 2.55 -17.17 20.65
C THR A 34 2.04 -17.49 19.26
N TRP A 35 1.29 -18.57 19.13
CA TRP A 35 0.70 -18.97 17.86
C TRP A 35 -0.56 -18.14 17.58
N VAL A 36 -0.77 -17.75 16.33
CA VAL A 36 -1.97 -17.05 15.86
C VAL A 36 -2.71 -17.99 14.90
N ALA A 37 -3.63 -18.79 15.46
CA ALA A 37 -4.28 -19.87 14.73
C ALA A 37 -5.06 -19.41 13.50
N ARG A 38 -5.65 -18.20 13.56
CA ARG A 38 -6.41 -17.61 12.45
C ARG A 38 -5.60 -17.52 11.15
N TYR A 39 -4.32 -17.16 11.25
CA TYR A 39 -3.46 -16.93 10.09
C TYR A 39 -2.44 -18.05 9.88
N GLY A 40 -2.34 -19.01 10.80
CA GLY A 40 -1.27 -20.01 10.74
C GLY A 40 0.12 -19.42 10.97
N LEU A 41 0.23 -18.36 11.77
CA LEU A 41 1.48 -17.63 11.97
C LEU A 41 1.99 -17.76 13.41
N LEU A 42 3.31 -17.73 13.59
CA LEU A 42 3.94 -17.59 14.90
C LEU A 42 4.26 -16.13 15.18
N LEU A 43 3.56 -15.51 16.13
CA LEU A 43 3.90 -14.18 16.60
C LEU A 43 5.09 -14.26 17.55
N VAL A 44 6.15 -13.57 17.20
CA VAL A 44 7.40 -13.48 17.95
C VAL A 44 7.56 -12.06 18.46
N GLN A 45 7.90 -11.97 19.74
CA GLN A 45 8.40 -10.76 20.37
C GLN A 45 9.91 -10.86 20.42
N ASP A 46 10.59 -9.88 19.83
CA ASP A 46 12.05 -9.80 19.83
C ASP A 46 12.59 -8.47 20.34
N ASP A 47 13.72 -8.53 21.03
CA ASP A 47 14.43 -7.35 21.52
C ASP A 47 15.45 -6.94 20.46
N ILE A 48 15.28 -5.75 19.88
CA ILE A 48 16.29 -5.14 19.02
C ILE A 48 17.04 -4.08 19.83
N PRO A 49 18.29 -4.33 20.25
CA PRO A 49 19.08 -3.28 20.88
C PRO A 49 19.34 -2.17 19.85
N PRO A 50 19.25 -0.87 20.23
CA PRO A 50 19.56 0.22 19.32
C PRO A 50 20.98 0.07 18.78
N GLY A 51 21.14 0.22 17.47
CA GLY A 51 22.45 0.27 16.84
C GLY A 51 23.28 1.42 17.42
N LYS A 52 24.58 1.19 17.63
CA LYS A 52 25.52 2.18 18.20
C LYS A 52 25.69 3.46 17.36
N GLN A 53 25.16 3.51 16.14
CA GLN A 53 25.32 4.65 15.22
C GLN A 53 24.06 5.50 15.19
N GLY A 54 24.11 6.62 15.91
CA GLY A 54 23.02 7.61 15.97
C GLY A 54 22.65 7.89 17.41
N GLY A 55 23.33 8.85 18.04
CA GLY A 55 23.04 9.31 19.41
C GLY A 55 21.70 10.04 19.56
N ALA A 56 20.61 9.48 19.05
CA ALA A 56 19.28 10.06 19.15
C ALA A 56 18.38 9.20 20.06
N GLU A 57 17.66 9.90 20.91
CA GLU A 57 16.81 9.43 21.99
C GLU A 57 15.76 8.43 21.49
N LEU A 58 15.60 7.34 22.24
CA LEU A 58 14.78 6.20 21.89
C LEU A 58 13.29 6.49 21.90
N THR A 59 12.58 5.76 21.04
CA THR A 59 11.12 5.72 21.02
C THR A 59 10.65 4.42 21.67
N GLU A 60 9.56 4.50 22.42
CA GLU A 60 8.84 3.38 23.03
C GLU A 60 8.35 2.45 21.90
N ARG A 61 9.04 1.34 21.64
CA ARG A 61 8.64 0.37 20.60
C ARG A 61 8.58 -1.04 21.18
N ILE A 62 7.49 -1.73 20.88
CA ILE A 62 7.35 -3.18 21.03
C ILE A 62 7.51 -3.74 19.62
N HIS A 63 8.48 -4.62 19.42
CA HIS A 63 8.66 -5.29 18.14
C HIS A 63 7.96 -6.64 18.18
N LEU A 64 6.88 -6.74 17.42
CA LEU A 64 6.12 -7.96 17.22
C LEU A 64 6.22 -8.31 15.74
N ARG A 65 6.60 -9.55 15.46
CA ARG A 65 6.86 -10.07 14.12
C ARG A 65 6.11 -11.38 13.94
N ALA A 66 5.28 -11.48 12.92
CA ALA A 66 4.54 -12.69 12.61
C ALA A 66 5.30 -13.50 11.57
N ILE A 67 5.62 -14.74 11.91
CA ILE A 67 6.37 -15.67 11.06
C ILE A 67 5.39 -16.57 10.34
N ASP A 68 5.48 -16.57 9.02
CA ASP A 68 4.88 -17.56 8.15
C ASP A 68 5.93 -18.62 7.82
N PHE A 69 5.71 -19.84 8.30
CA PHE A 69 6.62 -20.95 8.05
C PHE A 69 6.43 -21.60 6.68
N GLU A 70 5.23 -21.48 6.10
CA GLU A 70 4.91 -22.09 4.81
C GLU A 70 5.57 -21.29 3.69
N ASP A 71 5.36 -19.97 3.69
CA ASP A 71 5.93 -19.06 2.70
C ASP A 71 7.33 -18.55 3.08
N ARG A 72 7.81 -18.85 4.29
CA ARG A 72 9.10 -18.37 4.84
C ARG A 72 9.20 -16.83 4.88
N LEU A 73 8.08 -16.19 5.22
CA LEU A 73 7.94 -14.75 5.27
C LEU A 73 7.79 -14.24 6.70
N ILE A 74 8.27 -13.03 6.95
CA ILE A 74 8.20 -12.33 8.23
C ILE A 74 7.41 -11.06 7.99
N TYR A 75 6.28 -10.94 8.69
CA TYR A 75 5.43 -9.76 8.70
C TYR A 75 5.66 -8.96 9.98
N PRO A 76 5.51 -7.63 9.94
CA PRO A 76 5.40 -6.86 11.17
C PRO A 76 4.00 -7.08 11.77
N TRP A 77 3.83 -6.83 13.06
CA TRP A 77 2.52 -6.89 13.72
C TRP A 77 2.22 -5.55 14.36
N LEU A 78 1.32 -4.79 13.74
CA LEU A 78 1.21 -3.35 13.97
C LEU A 78 -0.21 -2.92 14.25
N ARG A 79 -0.35 -1.84 15.04
CA ARG A 79 -1.58 -1.05 15.06
C ARG A 79 -1.35 0.21 14.23
N PRO A 80 -2.18 0.52 13.23
CA PRO A 80 -2.03 1.73 12.44
C PRO A 80 -2.48 2.90 13.31
N ILE A 81 -1.53 3.64 13.87
CA ILE A 81 -1.79 4.84 14.65
C ILE A 81 -1.17 6.02 13.91
N VAL A 82 -1.96 7.07 13.75
CA VAL A 82 -1.48 8.38 13.31
C VAL A 82 -0.80 9.03 14.51
N HIS A 83 0.53 8.93 14.57
CA HIS A 83 1.31 9.66 15.57
C HIS A 83 1.53 11.09 15.10
N GLY A 84 0.76 12.03 15.66
CA GLY A 84 1.04 13.46 15.46
C GLY A 84 0.33 14.42 16.41
N GLY A 85 -0.52 13.96 17.34
CA GLY A 85 -1.11 14.84 18.37
C GLY A 85 -0.09 15.64 19.20
N GLY A 86 1.21 15.31 19.11
CA GLY A 86 2.29 16.12 19.65
C GLY A 86 2.35 17.56 19.12
N TYR A 87 1.98 17.86 17.87
CA TYR A 87 2.00 19.26 17.41
C TYR A 87 0.88 20.10 18.05
N ALA A 88 -0.26 19.48 18.39
CA ALA A 88 -1.34 20.14 19.11
C ALA A 88 -1.01 20.35 20.60
N LEU A 89 -0.15 19.49 21.17
CA LEU A 89 0.24 19.53 22.59
C LEU A 89 1.54 20.29 22.87
N TYR A 90 2.39 20.57 21.88
CA TYR A 90 3.74 21.07 22.14
C TYR A 90 4.11 22.33 21.32
N ASN A 91 3.74 23.49 21.86
CA ASN A 91 4.40 24.78 21.59
C ASN A 91 5.75 24.93 22.34
N LYS A 92 6.38 23.83 22.76
CA LYS A 92 7.68 23.85 23.44
C LYS A 92 8.46 22.60 23.09
N LYS A 93 9.73 22.76 22.66
CA LYS A 93 10.72 21.67 22.65
C LYS A 93 10.70 21.01 24.03
N SER A 94 10.20 19.78 24.10
CA SER A 94 10.34 18.95 25.30
C SER A 94 11.49 17.99 25.04
N ASN A 95 12.54 18.06 25.87
CA ASN A 95 13.63 17.07 25.92
C ASN A 95 13.13 15.80 26.67
N SER A 96 11.87 15.40 26.45
CA SER A 96 11.26 14.31 27.18
C SER A 96 11.64 13.00 26.51
N PHE A 97 12.56 12.30 27.15
CA PHE A 97 12.96 10.94 26.81
C PHE A 97 11.75 10.00 26.94
N VAL A 98 11.41 9.34 25.85
CA VAL A 98 10.43 8.26 25.81
C VAL A 98 11.18 6.95 26.08
N SER A 99 10.62 6.11 26.95
CA SER A 99 11.30 4.95 27.55
C SER A 99 12.02 4.05 26.55
N TYR A 100 13.18 3.54 26.96
CA TYR A 100 13.74 2.31 26.40
C TYR A 100 12.67 1.23 26.55
N PHE A 101 12.31 0.58 25.45
CA PHE A 101 11.70 -0.74 25.36
C PHE A 101 10.65 -1.11 26.43
N HIS A 102 9.40 -1.28 26.01
CA HIS A 102 8.40 -1.89 26.86
C HIS A 102 8.64 -3.40 26.89
N GLU A 103 9.45 -3.91 27.83
CA GLU A 103 9.30 -5.32 28.20
C GLU A 103 7.86 -5.53 28.68
N GLY A 104 7.29 -6.69 28.44
CA GLY A 104 5.90 -6.94 28.80
C GLY A 104 5.48 -8.38 28.57
N SER A 105 4.19 -8.61 28.74
CA SER A 105 3.55 -9.90 28.47
C SER A 105 2.45 -9.69 27.45
N MET A 106 2.45 -10.52 26.40
CA MET A 106 1.40 -10.53 25.40
C MET A 106 0.38 -11.63 25.68
N ALA A 107 -0.88 -11.34 25.40
CA ALA A 107 -1.94 -12.32 25.26
C ALA A 107 -2.68 -12.04 23.95
N ILE A 108 -3.06 -13.10 23.23
CA ILE A 108 -3.83 -12.99 22.01
C ILE A 108 -5.16 -13.71 22.17
N ASP A 109 -6.23 -13.00 21.87
CA ASP A 109 -7.51 -13.66 21.63
C ASP A 109 -7.50 -14.30 20.25
N GLN A 110 -7.43 -15.63 20.23
CA GLN A 110 -7.32 -16.43 19.00
C GLN A 110 -8.50 -16.24 18.07
N ALA A 111 -9.70 -15.97 18.62
CA ALA A 111 -10.89 -15.81 17.81
C ALA A 111 -10.84 -14.54 16.97
N THR A 112 -10.21 -13.48 17.48
CA THR A 112 -10.25 -12.12 16.93
C THR A 112 -8.88 -11.60 16.48
N ALA A 113 -7.81 -12.34 16.75
CA ALA A 113 -6.41 -11.92 16.63
C ALA A 113 -6.07 -10.65 17.44
N THR A 114 -6.91 -10.27 18.39
CA THR A 114 -6.69 -9.10 19.25
C THR A 114 -5.51 -9.36 20.18
N THR A 115 -4.54 -8.45 20.16
CA THR A 115 -3.35 -8.50 21.02
C THR A 115 -3.50 -7.56 22.21
N PHE A 116 -3.41 -8.14 23.40
CA PHE A 116 -3.30 -7.43 24.65
C PHE A 116 -1.85 -7.45 25.10
N TRP A 117 -1.32 -6.28 25.44
CA TRP A 117 0.05 -6.13 25.91
C TRP A 117 0.09 -5.45 27.25
N LEU A 118 0.54 -6.17 28.27
CA LEU A 118 0.78 -5.62 29.59
C LEU A 118 2.25 -5.23 29.72
N GLU A 119 2.52 -3.95 29.92
CA GLU A 119 3.88 -3.46 30.13
C GLU A 119 4.44 -3.93 31.48
N ARG A 120 5.68 -4.42 31.49
CA ARG A 120 6.40 -4.84 32.68
C ARG A 120 6.79 -3.60 33.50
N GLY A 121 6.49 -3.63 34.79
CA GLY A 121 6.87 -2.55 35.71
C GLY A 121 6.01 -1.28 35.59
N ARG A 122 4.99 -1.26 34.73
CA ARG A 122 3.99 -0.18 34.62
C ARG A 122 2.58 -0.75 34.57
N SER A 123 1.58 0.01 35.04
CA SER A 123 0.17 -0.39 34.98
C SER A 123 -0.49 -0.06 33.64
N ARG A 124 0.25 -0.14 32.52
CA ARG A 124 -0.26 0.18 31.18
C ARG A 124 -0.62 -1.11 30.45
N LEU A 125 -1.88 -1.20 30.02
CA LEU A 125 -2.37 -2.24 29.12
C LEU A 125 -2.62 -1.61 27.76
N PHE A 126 -1.90 -2.09 26.74
CA PHE A 126 -2.19 -1.73 25.37
C PHE A 126 -3.10 -2.77 24.74
N HIS A 127 -4.06 -2.27 23.98
CA HIS A 127 -4.96 -3.07 23.17
C HIS A 127 -4.66 -2.75 21.70
N PHE A 128 -4.24 -3.77 20.97
CA PHE A 128 -4.11 -3.75 19.53
C PHE A 128 -5.15 -4.73 19.00
N ALA A 129 -5.93 -4.33 18.01
CA ALA A 129 -6.85 -5.25 17.35
C ALA A 129 -6.05 -6.30 16.55
N ASP A 130 -6.54 -6.67 15.38
CA ASP A 130 -5.80 -7.53 14.46
C ASP A 130 -4.54 -6.81 13.92
N GLY A 131 -3.35 -7.32 14.25
CA GLY A 131 -2.09 -6.71 13.83
C GLY A 131 -1.80 -6.86 12.34
N ILE A 132 -2.29 -7.93 11.70
CA ILE A 132 -2.17 -8.15 10.25
C ILE A 132 -3.07 -7.18 9.49
N LEU A 133 -4.29 -6.94 10.00
CA LEU A 133 -5.14 -5.86 9.47
C LEU A 133 -4.42 -4.50 9.54
N GLY A 134 -3.68 -4.26 10.61
CA GLY A 134 -2.91 -3.04 10.77
C GLY A 134 -1.84 -2.85 9.70
N VAL A 135 -1.15 -3.93 9.30
CA VAL A 135 -0.20 -3.89 8.18
C VAL A 135 -0.92 -3.70 6.84
N ALA A 136 -2.03 -4.40 6.60
CA ALA A 136 -2.81 -4.28 5.38
C ALA A 136 -3.34 -2.85 5.11
N LYS A 137 -3.53 -2.06 6.18
CA LYS A 137 -3.94 -0.65 6.14
C LYS A 137 -2.82 0.33 5.78
N ILE A 138 -1.57 -0.12 5.73
CA ILE A 138 -0.43 0.71 5.36
C ILE A 138 -0.57 1.14 3.89
N GLY A 139 -0.47 2.45 3.68
CA GLY A 139 -0.74 3.07 2.38
C GLY A 139 0.12 4.30 2.10
N HIS A 140 1.14 4.58 2.92
CA HIS A 140 2.03 5.72 2.73
C HIS A 140 3.14 5.43 1.72
N ILE A 141 3.52 6.47 0.99
CA ILE A 141 4.61 6.39 0.00
C ILE A 141 5.91 6.73 0.71
N ARG A 142 6.91 5.89 0.42
CA ARG A 142 8.31 6.00 0.82
C ARG A 142 8.85 7.43 0.73
N ASP A 143 9.65 7.84 1.71
CA ASP A 143 10.82 8.72 1.44
C ASP A 143 11.65 9.15 2.64
N LEU A 144 11.27 8.86 3.88
CA LEU A 144 12.02 9.41 4.99
C LEU A 144 13.20 8.50 5.34
N ASP A 145 14.33 8.74 4.67
CA ASP A 145 15.67 8.54 5.26
C ASP A 145 15.84 9.59 6.38
N LEU A 146 15.04 9.46 7.44
CA LEU A 146 15.13 10.32 8.62
C LEU A 146 16.22 9.72 9.50
N TRP A 147 17.32 10.46 9.68
CA TRP A 147 18.41 10.07 10.59
C TRP A 147 19.14 8.76 10.22
N GLY A 148 19.13 8.39 8.93
CA GLY A 148 19.83 7.20 8.43
C GLY A 148 19.07 5.88 8.62
N TYR A 149 17.81 5.92 9.05
CA TYR A 149 16.92 4.75 9.09
C TYR A 149 15.87 4.83 7.99
N ARG A 150 15.63 3.70 7.34
CA ARG A 150 14.60 3.48 6.32
C ARG A 150 13.34 2.93 6.94
N ASP A 151 12.21 3.47 6.48
CA ASP A 151 10.91 2.87 6.75
C ASP A 151 10.71 1.66 5.83
N LEU A 152 10.63 0.47 6.42
CA LEU A 152 10.37 -0.80 5.73
C LEU A 152 8.88 -1.05 5.52
N LEU A 153 8.04 -0.13 5.98
CA LEU A 153 6.60 -0.13 5.77
C LEU A 153 6.28 0.79 4.60
N GLY A 154 5.59 0.26 3.60
CA GLY A 154 5.09 1.04 2.48
C GLY A 154 3.82 0.44 1.90
N VAL A 155 3.29 1.08 0.86
CA VAL A 155 2.09 0.61 0.13
C VAL A 155 2.24 -0.85 -0.30
N ALA A 156 3.43 -1.27 -0.75
CA ALA A 156 3.71 -2.66 -1.11
C ALA A 156 3.43 -3.62 0.05
N SER A 157 3.87 -3.29 1.27
CA SER A 157 3.60 -4.09 2.47
C SER A 157 2.12 -4.24 2.76
N GLY A 158 1.35 -3.17 2.62
CA GLY A 158 -0.09 -3.20 2.82
C GLY A 158 -0.81 -4.01 1.75
N THR A 159 -0.44 -3.83 0.48
CA THR A 159 -0.99 -4.58 -0.66
C THR A 159 -0.72 -6.07 -0.52
N GLU A 160 0.53 -6.44 -0.27
CA GLU A 160 0.95 -7.83 -0.18
C GLU A 160 0.33 -8.56 1.01
N THR A 161 0.27 -7.89 2.17
CA THR A 161 -0.37 -8.45 3.36
C THR A 161 -1.87 -8.68 3.14
N LEU A 162 -2.56 -7.73 2.51
CA LEU A 162 -3.98 -7.89 2.21
C LEU A 162 -4.19 -9.08 1.27
N ALA A 163 -3.46 -9.15 0.17
CA ALA A 163 -3.62 -10.18 -0.85
C ALA A 163 -3.39 -11.60 -0.30
N ARG A 164 -2.32 -11.80 0.50
CA ARG A 164 -1.98 -13.11 1.05
C ARG A 164 -2.84 -13.53 2.24
N LEU A 165 -2.91 -12.68 3.26
CA LEU A 165 -3.47 -13.07 4.55
C LEU A 165 -4.96 -12.73 4.72
N ARG A 166 -5.51 -11.90 3.81
CA ARG A 166 -6.93 -11.54 3.75
C ARG A 166 -7.56 -11.21 5.11
N PRO A 167 -6.96 -10.30 5.91
CA PRO A 167 -7.51 -9.90 7.22
C PRO A 167 -8.91 -9.28 7.13
N ASP A 168 -9.30 -8.78 5.95
CA ASP A 168 -10.62 -8.24 5.63
C ASP A 168 -11.76 -9.27 5.77
N ARG A 169 -11.46 -10.57 5.68
CA ARG A 169 -12.47 -11.64 5.84
C ARG A 169 -12.92 -11.85 7.29
N PHE A 170 -12.23 -11.25 8.25
CA PHE A 170 -12.47 -11.46 9.67
C PHE A 170 -12.99 -10.21 10.39
N LEU A 171 -13.43 -9.20 9.64
CA LEU A 171 -13.78 -7.90 10.19
C LEU A 171 -15.00 -7.96 11.14
N ASP A 172 -15.90 -8.93 10.96
CA ASP A 172 -17.08 -9.23 11.80
C ASP A 172 -16.72 -9.83 13.18
N ARG A 173 -15.55 -10.46 13.29
CA ARG A 173 -15.08 -11.16 14.49
C ARG A 173 -14.10 -10.30 15.27
N ARG A 174 -14.34 -9.01 15.42
CA ARG A 174 -13.44 -8.12 16.18
C ARG A 174 -14.04 -7.75 17.52
N ILE A 175 -13.16 -7.52 18.49
CA ILE A 175 -13.55 -6.96 19.78
C ILE A 175 -13.80 -5.46 19.58
N GLU A 176 -15.08 -5.09 19.51
CA GLU A 176 -15.51 -3.70 19.52
C GLU A 176 -15.99 -3.31 20.93
N PRO A 177 -15.54 -2.17 21.49
CA PRO A 177 -16.04 -1.68 22.78
C PRO A 177 -17.55 -1.41 22.78
N HIS A 178 -18.11 -1.10 21.60
CA HIS A 178 -19.52 -0.83 21.40
C HIS A 178 -20.02 -1.60 20.18
N PRO A 179 -21.14 -2.34 20.28
CA PRO A 179 -21.75 -2.99 19.12
C PRO A 179 -22.08 -1.96 18.03
N ARG A 180 -21.67 -2.26 16.79
CA ARG A 180 -21.94 -1.43 15.61
C ARG A 180 -22.42 -2.31 14.46
N ALA A 181 -23.28 -1.77 13.60
CA ALA A 181 -23.57 -2.35 12.31
C ALA A 181 -22.33 -2.30 11.41
N GLY A 182 -22.15 -3.29 10.55
CA GLY A 182 -20.92 -3.49 9.81
C GLY A 182 -19.99 -4.47 10.51
N PRO A 183 -18.67 -4.27 10.47
CA PRO A 183 -17.97 -3.09 9.92
C PRO A 183 -17.85 -3.13 8.38
N TYR A 184 -18.15 -2.02 7.73
CA TYR A 184 -17.98 -1.85 6.29
C TYR A 184 -16.51 -1.63 5.94
N PHE A 185 -16.13 -1.96 4.71
CA PHE A 185 -14.74 -1.85 4.25
C PHE A 185 -14.61 -0.84 3.12
N GLY A 186 -13.69 0.10 3.26
CA GLY A 186 -13.46 1.15 2.28
C GLY A 186 -12.01 1.20 1.78
N LEU A 187 -11.86 1.61 0.52
CA LEU A 187 -10.57 1.82 -0.12
C LEU A 187 -10.41 3.29 -0.48
N VAL A 188 -9.28 3.88 -0.09
CA VAL A 188 -8.86 5.23 -0.52
C VAL A 188 -7.73 5.09 -1.53
N ILE A 189 -7.98 5.49 -2.77
CA ILE A 189 -6.95 5.60 -3.81
C ILE A 189 -6.51 7.05 -3.92
N GLY A 190 -5.21 7.28 -3.77
CA GLY A 190 -4.65 8.62 -3.76
C GLY A 190 -3.22 8.71 -4.29
N SER A 191 -2.67 9.90 -4.19
CA SER A 191 -1.37 10.30 -4.69
C SER A 191 -0.42 10.43 -3.51
N SER A 192 0.83 10.77 -3.79
CA SER A 192 1.83 11.09 -2.76
C SER A 192 1.43 12.27 -1.85
N MET A 193 0.41 13.05 -2.23
CA MET A 193 -0.09 14.18 -1.43
C MET A 193 -0.88 13.72 -0.21
N LEU A 194 -1.61 12.60 -0.32
CA LEU A 194 -2.33 11.96 0.79
C LEU A 194 -1.47 10.92 1.51
N ALA A 195 -0.42 10.45 0.86
CA ALA A 195 0.42 9.37 1.35
C ALA A 195 1.49 9.80 2.34
N LYS A 196 1.89 11.08 2.33
CA LYS A 196 3.08 11.54 3.04
C LYS A 196 2.83 12.90 3.65
N SER A 197 3.15 13.04 4.93
CA SER A 197 3.40 14.35 5.52
C SER A 197 4.83 14.80 5.26
N ASP A 198 5.01 16.11 5.08
CA ASP A 198 6.33 16.74 4.97
C ASP A 198 7.17 16.70 6.27
N ILE A 199 6.55 16.35 7.41
CA ILE A 199 7.21 16.26 8.72
C ILE A 199 7.24 14.82 9.25
N ILE A 200 6.17 14.03 9.07
CA ILE A 200 6.01 12.69 9.67
C ILE A 200 5.60 11.67 8.60
N GLY A 201 6.52 10.80 8.18
CA GLY A 201 6.31 9.93 7.01
C GLY A 201 5.20 8.89 7.17
N SER A 202 4.98 8.41 8.39
CA SER A 202 3.91 7.46 8.71
C SER A 202 2.55 8.12 8.97
N TYR A 203 2.45 9.45 8.85
CA TYR A 203 1.19 10.17 9.03
C TYR A 203 0.32 10.03 7.78
N SER A 204 -0.62 9.08 7.83
CA SER A 204 -1.50 8.71 6.72
C SER A 204 -2.84 9.45 6.78
N PHE A 205 -3.23 10.05 5.66
CA PHE A 205 -4.56 10.64 5.46
C PHE A 205 -5.68 9.61 5.68
N GLY A 206 -5.56 8.40 5.13
CA GLY A 206 -6.57 7.36 5.22
C GLY A 206 -6.85 6.93 6.66
N VAL A 207 -5.82 6.77 7.49
CA VAL A 207 -6.01 6.45 8.92
C VAL A 207 -6.64 7.62 9.69
N ARG A 208 -6.31 8.86 9.32
CA ARG A 208 -6.93 10.06 9.91
C ARG A 208 -8.41 10.21 9.49
N LEU A 209 -8.73 9.95 8.23
CA LEU A 209 -10.09 9.93 7.69
C LEU A 209 -10.91 8.82 8.34
N GLU A 210 -10.35 7.61 8.50
CA GLU A 210 -11.02 6.52 9.21
C GLU A 210 -11.36 6.93 10.64
N THR A 211 -10.44 7.60 11.33
CA THR A 211 -10.68 8.10 12.70
C THR A 211 -11.84 9.09 12.73
N ARG A 212 -11.87 10.06 11.81
CA ARG A 212 -12.98 11.03 11.70
C ARG A 212 -14.31 10.33 11.42
N LEU A 213 -14.33 9.42 10.45
CA LEU A 213 -15.54 8.70 10.07
C LEU A 213 -16.02 7.76 11.17
N ARG A 214 -15.10 7.16 11.93
CA ARG A 214 -15.45 6.38 13.13
C ARG A 214 -16.12 7.24 14.20
N GLU A 215 -15.70 8.49 14.35
CA GLU A 215 -16.39 9.42 15.25
C GLU A 215 -17.79 9.78 14.74
N ALA A 216 -17.90 10.10 13.44
CA ALA A 216 -19.16 10.52 12.83
C ALA A 216 -20.16 9.36 12.73
N LEU A 217 -19.83 8.29 12.01
CA LEU A 217 -20.67 7.11 11.78
C LEU A 217 -20.77 6.23 13.02
N GLY A 218 -19.65 6.00 13.70
CA GLY A 218 -19.57 5.04 14.80
C GLY A 218 -20.25 5.52 16.08
N TYR A 219 -20.09 6.79 16.47
CA TYR A 219 -20.77 7.31 17.68
C TYR A 219 -22.20 7.78 17.41
N ARG A 220 -22.51 8.34 16.23
CA ARG A 220 -23.85 8.90 15.98
C ARG A 220 -24.83 7.87 15.43
N ASP A 221 -24.37 6.99 14.55
CA ASP A 221 -25.23 6.03 13.84
C ASP A 221 -24.95 4.57 14.21
N GLY A 222 -23.94 4.31 15.04
CA GLY A 222 -23.54 2.94 15.39
C GLY A 222 -23.06 2.15 14.17
N ILE A 223 -22.43 2.79 13.19
CA ILE A 223 -21.91 2.14 11.98
C ILE A 223 -20.37 2.05 12.07
N GLY A 224 -19.83 0.85 11.90
CA GLY A 224 -18.39 0.61 11.81
C GLY A 224 -17.89 0.74 10.36
N LEU A 225 -16.74 1.38 10.17
CA LEU A 225 -16.08 1.51 8.86
C LEU A 225 -14.57 1.40 9.06
N ASP A 226 -13.93 0.56 8.25
CA ASP A 226 -12.48 0.43 8.15
C ASP A 226 -12.00 0.92 6.80
N LEU A 227 -10.92 1.70 6.78
CA LEU A 227 -10.33 2.17 5.55
C LEU A 227 -8.94 1.58 5.35
N VAL A 228 -8.65 1.20 4.12
CA VAL A 228 -7.29 1.01 3.63
C VAL A 228 -6.95 2.13 2.66
N GLN A 229 -5.71 2.62 2.71
CA GLN A 229 -5.21 3.59 1.75
C GLN A 229 -4.25 2.90 0.79
N ARG A 230 -4.35 3.26 -0.50
CA ARG A 230 -3.40 2.88 -1.55
C ARG A 230 -3.02 4.16 -2.28
N SER A 231 -1.82 4.63 -2.00
CA SER A 231 -1.29 5.82 -2.65
C SER A 231 -0.14 5.49 -3.58
N TYR A 232 -0.12 6.15 -4.73
CA TYR A 232 0.94 5.93 -5.71
C TYR A 232 1.51 7.28 -6.19
N PRO A 233 2.77 7.33 -6.61
CA PRO A 233 3.36 8.57 -7.13
C PRO A 233 2.98 8.78 -8.59
N GLY A 234 2.70 10.03 -8.99
CA GLY A 234 2.55 10.42 -10.40
C GLY A 234 1.48 9.65 -11.19
N VAL A 235 0.42 9.21 -10.51
CA VAL A 235 -0.56 8.23 -11.00
C VAL A 235 -1.47 8.81 -12.08
N ARG A 236 -1.86 7.97 -13.04
CA ARG A 236 -2.85 8.25 -14.07
C ARG A 236 -4.14 7.47 -13.84
N SER A 237 -5.20 7.85 -14.53
CA SER A 237 -6.51 7.18 -14.44
C SER A 237 -6.41 5.68 -14.72
N GLU A 238 -5.59 5.28 -15.69
CA GLU A 238 -5.35 3.87 -16.03
C GLU A 238 -4.75 3.09 -14.86
N HIS A 239 -3.79 3.68 -14.16
CA HIS A 239 -3.21 3.07 -12.96
C HIS A 239 -4.25 2.97 -11.83
N VAL A 240 -5.12 3.97 -11.64
CA VAL A 240 -6.21 3.89 -10.65
C VAL A 240 -7.14 2.72 -10.95
N MET A 241 -7.58 2.58 -12.21
CA MET A 241 -8.44 1.47 -12.62
C MET A 241 -7.74 0.14 -12.45
N GLN A 242 -6.47 0.06 -12.82
CA GLN A 242 -5.67 -1.14 -12.67
C GLN A 242 -5.51 -1.56 -11.20
N HIS A 243 -5.21 -0.61 -10.31
CA HIS A 243 -5.07 -0.90 -8.88
C HIS A 243 -6.40 -1.30 -8.24
N LEU A 244 -7.52 -0.68 -8.68
CA LEU A 244 -8.84 -1.09 -8.23
C LEU A 244 -9.15 -2.53 -8.67
N ARG A 245 -8.88 -2.88 -9.94
CA ARG A 245 -9.07 -4.24 -10.45
C ARG A 245 -8.21 -5.24 -9.68
N SER A 246 -6.91 -4.98 -9.52
CA SER A 246 -6.03 -5.84 -8.72
C SER A 246 -6.53 -6.04 -7.29
N PHE A 247 -7.05 -4.98 -6.66
CA PHE A 247 -7.60 -5.06 -5.30
C PHE A 247 -8.83 -5.97 -5.23
N ILE A 248 -9.69 -5.92 -6.26
CA ILE A 248 -10.87 -6.76 -6.38
C ILE A 248 -10.48 -8.21 -6.73
N ASP A 249 -9.51 -8.40 -7.63
CA ASP A 249 -9.01 -9.70 -8.08
C ASP A 249 -8.26 -10.45 -6.98
N ASP A 250 -7.67 -9.74 -6.01
CA ASP A 250 -7.19 -10.31 -4.74
C ASP A 250 -8.36 -10.83 -3.84
N GLY A 251 -9.59 -10.71 -4.35
CA GLY A 251 -10.85 -11.14 -3.77
C GLY A 251 -11.37 -10.22 -2.68
N ALA A 252 -10.78 -9.04 -2.48
CA ALA A 252 -11.27 -8.07 -1.52
C ALA A 252 -12.52 -7.38 -2.09
N GLN A 253 -13.57 -7.26 -1.28
CA GLN A 253 -14.80 -6.58 -1.66
C GLN A 253 -14.92 -5.28 -0.87
N ILE A 254 -15.34 -4.21 -1.55
CA ILE A 254 -15.37 -2.84 -0.99
C ILE A 254 -16.78 -2.28 -0.96
N ASP A 255 -17.16 -1.70 0.17
CA ASP A 255 -18.44 -0.99 0.35
C ASP A 255 -18.35 0.45 -0.16
N VAL A 256 -17.17 1.05 -0.04
CA VAL A 256 -16.91 2.46 -0.36
C VAL A 256 -15.54 2.61 -1.02
N LEU A 257 -15.48 3.36 -2.11
CA LEU A 257 -14.27 3.72 -2.83
C LEU A 257 -14.10 5.24 -2.82
N PHE A 258 -13.02 5.73 -2.23
CA PHE A 258 -12.62 7.14 -2.30
C PHE A 258 -11.52 7.28 -3.35
N ILE A 259 -11.69 8.24 -4.27
CA ILE A 259 -10.72 8.53 -5.33
C ILE A 259 -10.36 10.02 -5.25
N GLU A 260 -9.09 10.30 -4.99
CA GLU A 260 -8.53 11.65 -5.10
C GLU A 260 -8.58 12.10 -6.57
N LEU A 261 -8.99 13.35 -6.82
CA LEU A 261 -8.90 13.95 -8.16
C LEU A 261 -7.57 14.68 -8.37
N GLY A 262 -7.05 15.31 -7.31
CA GLY A 262 -5.83 16.12 -7.33
C GLY A 262 -4.55 15.32 -7.60
N GLY A 263 -3.45 16.04 -7.84
CA GLY A 263 -2.14 15.44 -8.09
C GLY A 263 -1.12 16.44 -8.64
N ARG A 264 0.17 16.21 -8.37
CA ARG A 264 1.28 17.15 -8.65
C ARG A 264 1.38 17.63 -10.10
N ARG A 265 1.00 16.80 -11.08
CA ARG A 265 1.06 17.09 -12.52
C ARG A 265 -0.28 16.78 -13.22
N ARG A 266 -1.26 17.66 -13.06
CA ARG A 266 -2.60 17.59 -13.72
C ARG A 266 -3.54 16.45 -13.25
N GLY A 267 -3.41 15.95 -12.02
CA GLY A 267 -4.38 15.01 -11.43
C GLY A 267 -4.53 13.68 -12.16
N PHE A 268 -5.22 12.72 -11.55
CA PHE A 268 -5.34 11.37 -12.09
C PHE A 268 -6.03 11.33 -13.46
N PHE A 269 -7.06 12.16 -13.64
CA PHE A 269 -7.98 12.06 -14.77
C PHE A 269 -7.83 13.18 -15.81
N LEU A 270 -6.89 14.14 -15.66
CA LEU A 270 -6.79 15.28 -16.59
C LEU A 270 -5.62 15.21 -17.58
N GLU A 271 -4.70 14.26 -17.46
CA GLU A 271 -3.81 13.92 -18.59
C GLU A 271 -4.61 13.25 -19.73
N ASP A 272 -5.71 12.57 -19.40
CA ASP A 272 -6.72 12.02 -20.31
C ASP A 272 -7.76 13.06 -20.74
N SER A 273 -7.30 14.22 -21.23
CA SER A 273 -8.11 15.43 -21.38
C SER A 273 -9.29 15.36 -22.37
N SER A 274 -9.53 14.22 -23.04
CA SER A 274 -10.70 14.09 -23.91
C SER A 274 -11.96 13.72 -23.11
N PRO A 275 -13.08 14.43 -23.30
CA PRO A 275 -14.37 14.08 -22.69
C PRO A 275 -14.81 12.64 -22.99
N GLU A 276 -14.38 12.08 -24.11
CA GLU A 276 -14.63 10.69 -24.50
C GLU A 276 -13.92 9.72 -23.56
N ARG A 277 -12.63 9.95 -23.27
CA ARG A 277 -11.85 9.09 -22.38
C ARG A 277 -12.37 9.17 -20.95
N MET A 278 -12.70 10.37 -20.47
CA MET A 278 -13.34 10.57 -19.17
C MET A 278 -14.65 9.78 -19.05
N ARG A 279 -15.50 9.80 -20.08
CA ARG A 279 -16.75 9.00 -20.11
C ARG A 279 -16.48 7.51 -20.05
N THR A 280 -15.51 7.01 -20.80
CA THR A 280 -15.13 5.58 -20.76
C THR A 280 -14.70 5.16 -19.37
N ILE A 281 -13.87 5.96 -18.70
CA ILE A 281 -13.39 5.67 -17.35
C ILE A 281 -14.55 5.68 -16.34
N LEU A 282 -15.43 6.68 -16.39
CA LEU A 282 -16.60 6.75 -15.51
C LEU A 282 -17.57 5.59 -15.74
N ALA A 283 -17.77 5.18 -17.00
CA ALA A 283 -18.61 4.03 -17.33
C ALA A 283 -18.01 2.71 -16.80
N GLU A 284 -16.69 2.56 -16.89
CA GLU A 284 -16.00 1.40 -16.33
C GLU A 284 -16.09 1.37 -14.79
N LEU A 285 -15.88 2.51 -14.13
CA LEU A 285 -16.06 2.64 -12.68
C LEU A 285 -17.49 2.35 -12.25
N ASP A 286 -18.49 2.82 -13.00
CA ASP A 286 -19.92 2.53 -12.72
C ASP A 286 -20.23 1.05 -12.86
N ALA A 287 -19.66 0.38 -13.87
CA ALA A 287 -19.80 -1.07 -14.04
C ALA A 287 -19.21 -1.84 -12.85
N ILE A 288 -18.01 -1.48 -12.39
CA ILE A 288 -17.38 -2.09 -11.21
C ILE A 288 -18.21 -1.78 -9.95
N ALA A 289 -18.58 -0.52 -9.75
CA ALA A 289 -19.33 -0.08 -8.58
C ALA A 289 -20.69 -0.78 -8.47
N ARG A 290 -21.42 -0.95 -9.58
CA ARG A 290 -22.69 -1.69 -9.60
C ARG A 290 -22.48 -3.18 -9.37
N ARG A 291 -21.44 -3.77 -9.95
CA ARG A 291 -21.13 -5.20 -9.78
C ARG A 291 -20.86 -5.55 -8.32
N HIS A 292 -20.16 -4.67 -7.60
CA HIS A 292 -19.77 -4.90 -6.21
C HIS A 292 -20.66 -4.19 -5.19
N ASP A 293 -21.66 -3.44 -5.65
CA ASP A 293 -22.57 -2.64 -4.83
C ASP A 293 -21.78 -1.65 -3.93
N THR A 294 -20.86 -0.94 -4.56
CA THR A 294 -19.87 -0.03 -3.96
C THR A 294 -20.26 1.43 -4.19
N MET A 295 -20.19 2.27 -3.15
CA MET A 295 -20.30 3.72 -3.32
C MET A 295 -18.97 4.30 -3.77
N VAL A 296 -18.96 5.10 -4.84
CA VAL A 296 -17.75 5.83 -5.28
C VAL A 296 -17.86 7.30 -4.89
N VAL A 297 -16.80 7.80 -4.24
CA VAL A 297 -16.63 9.16 -3.77
C VAL A 297 -15.39 9.76 -4.43
N PHE A 298 -15.59 10.74 -5.29
CA PHE A 298 -14.49 11.58 -5.77
C PHE A 298 -14.30 12.75 -4.83
N PHE A 299 -13.05 13.09 -4.51
CA PHE A 299 -12.75 14.30 -3.74
C PHE A 299 -11.64 15.11 -4.38
N ASP A 300 -11.83 16.43 -4.39
CA ASP A 300 -10.93 17.39 -5.00
C ASP A 300 -10.14 18.15 -3.94
N ASP A 301 -8.88 17.76 -3.80
CA ASP A 301 -7.86 18.40 -2.99
C ASP A 301 -6.87 19.20 -3.86
N SER A 302 -7.24 19.60 -5.07
CA SER A 302 -6.33 20.30 -5.99
C SER A 302 -5.83 21.66 -5.48
N ALA A 303 -6.50 22.28 -4.51
CA ALA A 303 -5.95 23.43 -3.78
C ALA A 303 -4.64 23.13 -3.04
N LEU A 304 -4.39 21.85 -2.73
CA LEU A 304 -3.13 21.39 -2.14
C LEU A 304 -1.98 21.33 -3.16
N VAL A 305 -2.29 21.40 -4.45
CA VAL A 305 -1.31 21.25 -5.54
C VAL A 305 -0.65 22.60 -5.84
N GLY A 306 0.46 22.90 -5.15
CA GLY A 306 1.33 24.03 -5.49
C GLY A 306 2.47 24.28 -4.50
N ALA A 307 3.72 24.22 -4.95
CA ALA A 307 4.87 24.50 -4.09
C ALA A 307 4.91 25.96 -3.62
N GLY A 308 5.04 26.16 -2.30
CA GLY A 308 5.45 27.42 -1.67
C GLY A 308 4.48 28.59 -1.83
N ARG A 309 3.16 28.36 -1.72
CA ARG A 309 2.15 29.41 -1.96
C ARG A 309 1.03 29.41 -0.93
N ASP A 310 0.66 30.62 -0.51
CA ASP A 310 -0.38 30.93 0.49
C ASP A 310 -1.74 31.31 -0.15
N GLY A 311 -2.04 30.84 -1.37
CA GLY A 311 -3.17 31.37 -2.18
C GLY A 311 -4.14 30.32 -2.71
N LEU A 312 -5.43 30.70 -2.77
CA LEU A 312 -6.51 29.91 -3.39
C LEU A 312 -6.26 29.72 -4.90
N ARG A 313 -6.27 28.48 -5.37
CA ARG A 313 -6.15 28.18 -6.80
C ARG A 313 -7.53 28.25 -7.45
N ARG A 314 -7.61 28.85 -8.64
CA ARG A 314 -8.75 28.63 -9.54
C ARG A 314 -8.68 27.17 -10.01
N GLY A 315 -9.62 26.33 -9.57
CA GLY A 315 -9.73 24.95 -10.05
C GLY A 315 -9.72 24.91 -11.58
N LEU A 316 -8.93 23.99 -12.15
CA LEU A 316 -8.80 23.84 -13.61
C LEU A 316 -10.17 23.53 -14.23
N ASP A 317 -10.44 24.06 -15.42
CA ASP A 317 -11.74 23.86 -16.08
C ASP A 317 -11.98 22.38 -16.47
N GLU A 318 -10.90 21.61 -16.59
CA GLU A 318 -10.92 20.16 -16.75
C GLU A 318 -11.41 19.46 -15.46
N TYR A 319 -10.95 19.86 -14.27
CA TYR A 319 -11.47 19.33 -13.00
C TYR A 319 -12.96 19.63 -12.84
N LYS A 320 -13.39 20.85 -13.18
CA LYS A 320 -14.80 21.21 -13.12
C LYS A 320 -15.64 20.35 -14.06
N ARG A 321 -15.19 20.16 -15.29
CA ARG A 321 -15.85 19.27 -16.27
C ARG A 321 -15.93 17.84 -15.75
N PHE A 322 -14.82 17.28 -15.27
CA PHE A 322 -14.83 15.92 -14.72
C PHE A 322 -15.78 15.80 -13.52
N LYS A 323 -15.75 16.74 -12.57
CA LYS A 323 -16.66 16.77 -11.42
C LYS A 323 -18.12 16.81 -11.84
N THR A 324 -18.48 17.64 -12.83
CA THR A 324 -19.83 17.67 -13.39
C THR A 324 -20.20 16.32 -14.02
N MET A 325 -19.33 15.75 -14.85
CA MET A 325 -19.59 14.46 -15.50
C MET A 325 -19.73 13.31 -14.49
N ALA A 326 -18.92 13.30 -13.44
CA ALA A 326 -18.99 12.29 -12.38
C ALA A 326 -20.28 12.43 -11.57
N ALA A 327 -20.68 13.67 -11.22
CA ALA A 327 -21.95 13.92 -10.56
C ALA A 327 -23.15 13.54 -11.43
N ASP A 328 -23.12 13.87 -12.73
CA ASP A 328 -24.16 13.50 -13.70
C ASP A 328 -24.27 11.97 -13.89
N ALA A 329 -23.16 11.24 -13.72
CA ALA A 329 -23.12 9.78 -13.71
C ALA A 329 -23.64 9.17 -12.39
N GLY A 330 -23.97 9.98 -11.38
CA GLY A 330 -24.51 9.54 -10.09
C GLY A 330 -23.47 9.28 -9.01
N PHE A 331 -22.20 9.64 -9.23
CA PHE A 331 -21.16 9.51 -8.20
C PHE A 331 -21.23 10.64 -7.17
N THR A 332 -20.76 10.36 -5.96
CA THR A 332 -20.60 11.40 -4.94
C THR A 332 -19.34 12.20 -5.23
N VAL A 333 -19.46 13.52 -5.36
CA VAL A 333 -18.32 14.41 -5.63
C VAL A 333 -18.22 15.44 -4.50
N VAL A 334 -17.05 15.49 -3.86
CA VAL A 334 -16.76 16.41 -2.76
C VAL A 334 -15.67 17.40 -3.17
N ASP A 335 -16.02 18.68 -3.22
CA ASP A 335 -15.05 19.75 -3.45
C ASP A 335 -14.56 20.32 -2.11
N LEU A 336 -13.28 20.12 -1.81
CA LEU A 336 -12.66 20.58 -0.57
C LEU A 336 -11.82 21.84 -0.78
N SER A 337 -11.48 22.15 -2.03
CA SER A 337 -10.28 22.92 -2.36
C SER A 337 -10.22 24.30 -1.68
N ASP A 338 -11.26 25.11 -1.81
CA ASP A 338 -11.24 26.48 -1.24
C ASP A 338 -11.32 26.49 0.29
N GLU A 339 -12.14 25.62 0.88
CA GLU A 339 -12.33 25.53 2.33
C GLU A 339 -11.13 24.91 3.04
N LEU A 340 -10.45 23.98 2.37
CA LEU A 340 -9.29 23.28 2.89
C LEU A 340 -8.11 24.22 3.12
N MET A 341 -7.82 25.10 2.16
CA MET A 341 -6.74 26.10 2.35
C MET A 341 -7.04 27.00 3.54
N ARG A 342 -8.28 27.49 3.67
CA ARG A 342 -8.70 28.31 4.81
C ARG A 342 -8.54 27.57 6.14
N SER A 343 -9.07 26.36 6.23
CA SER A 343 -9.04 25.55 7.45
C SER A 343 -7.62 25.15 7.85
N ALA A 344 -6.76 24.83 6.86
CA ALA A 344 -5.36 24.49 7.12
C ALA A 344 -4.54 25.71 7.59
N LEU A 345 -4.85 26.92 7.11
CA LEU A 345 -4.23 28.16 7.58
C LEU A 345 -4.67 28.50 9.01
N ASP A 346 -5.95 28.32 9.34
CA ASP A 346 -6.49 28.56 10.68
C ASP A 346 -5.86 27.65 11.75
N LEU A 347 -5.48 26.43 11.36
CA LEU A 347 -4.83 25.44 12.22
C LEU A 347 -3.30 25.52 12.19
N SER A 348 -2.72 26.39 11.36
CA SER A 348 -1.29 26.41 11.13
C SER A 348 -0.53 26.97 12.34
N PRO A 349 0.49 26.27 12.87
CA PRO A 349 1.37 26.84 13.88
C PRO A 349 2.02 28.13 13.34
N PHE A 350 2.14 29.17 14.17
CA PHE A 350 2.65 30.49 13.75
C PHE A 350 3.92 30.39 12.89
N GLY A 351 3.81 30.88 11.64
CA GLY A 351 4.93 30.93 10.68
C GLY A 351 5.25 29.61 9.97
N SER A 352 4.48 28.54 10.19
CA SER A 352 4.60 27.30 9.43
C SER A 352 3.57 27.29 8.31
N PRO A 353 3.96 27.07 7.04
CA PRO A 353 2.99 26.90 5.97
C PRO A 353 2.33 25.51 6.07
N PRO A 354 1.05 25.36 5.71
CA PRO A 354 0.39 24.05 5.66
C PRO A 354 1.01 23.11 4.61
N TYR A 355 1.79 23.66 3.67
CA TYR A 355 2.53 22.95 2.63
C TYR A 355 3.90 23.58 2.45
N ARG A 356 4.99 22.86 2.74
CA ARG A 356 6.36 23.33 2.40
C ARG A 356 6.69 23.15 0.92
N SER A 357 6.14 22.12 0.30
CA SER A 357 6.29 21.84 -1.13
C SER A 357 4.97 21.34 -1.71
N HIS A 358 4.90 20.07 -2.11
CA HIS A 358 3.70 19.40 -2.61
C HIS A 358 3.09 18.45 -1.58
N HIS A 359 3.72 18.25 -0.43
CA HIS A 359 3.23 17.40 0.65
C HIS A 359 2.68 18.25 1.80
N ALA A 360 1.59 17.76 2.39
CA ALA A 360 0.89 18.41 3.48
C ALA A 360 1.66 18.30 4.80
N ALA A 361 1.57 19.33 5.63
CA ALA A 361 1.86 19.22 7.05
C ALA A 361 0.79 18.37 7.76
N PRO A 362 1.09 17.77 8.93
CA PRO A 362 0.12 16.91 9.64
C PRO A 362 -1.21 17.61 9.93
N TRP A 363 -1.21 18.89 10.29
CA TRP A 363 -2.43 19.67 10.53
C TRP A 363 -3.25 19.94 9.27
N ALA A 364 -2.60 19.99 8.10
CA ALA A 364 -3.30 20.14 6.82
C ALA A 364 -3.94 18.82 6.37
N ILE A 365 -3.31 17.68 6.68
CA ILE A 365 -3.91 16.34 6.52
C ILE A 365 -5.13 16.19 7.42
N ASP A 366 -5.04 16.65 8.67
CA ASP A 366 -6.17 16.68 9.60
C ASP A 366 -7.34 17.50 9.07
N ALA A 367 -7.07 18.73 8.62
CA ALA A 367 -8.10 19.59 8.02
C ALA A 367 -8.77 18.92 6.81
N ALA A 368 -7.99 18.28 5.94
CA ALA A 368 -8.52 17.56 4.77
C ALA A 368 -9.42 16.39 5.18
N ALA A 369 -8.96 15.58 6.15
CA ALA A 369 -9.70 14.41 6.61
C ALA A 369 -11.00 14.79 7.35
N ASP A 370 -10.96 15.87 8.14
CA ASP A 370 -12.14 16.38 8.84
C ASP A 370 -13.17 16.94 7.86
N LEU A 371 -12.74 17.79 6.92
CA LEU A 371 -13.65 18.34 5.90
C LEU A 371 -14.23 17.23 5.02
N LEU A 372 -13.41 16.30 4.51
CA LEU A 372 -13.93 15.20 3.71
C LEU A 372 -14.92 14.35 4.50
N GLY A 373 -14.53 13.95 5.72
CA GLY A 373 -15.36 13.13 6.60
C GLY A 373 -16.72 13.77 6.88
N ASP A 374 -16.74 15.08 7.15
CA ASP A 374 -17.96 15.82 7.43
C ASP A 374 -18.88 15.94 6.22
N ARG A 375 -18.31 16.18 5.04
CA ARG A 375 -19.07 16.35 3.79
C ARG A 375 -19.64 15.03 3.29
N VAL A 376 -18.88 13.94 3.42
CA VAL A 376 -19.28 12.63 2.90
C VAL A 376 -20.18 11.85 3.87
N TYR A 377 -20.08 12.14 5.18
CA TYR A 377 -20.82 11.44 6.23
C TYR A 377 -22.32 11.23 5.93
N PRO A 378 -23.11 12.24 5.49
CA PRO A 378 -24.54 12.04 5.26
C PRO A 378 -24.82 10.98 4.20
N ALA A 379 -24.06 11.01 3.10
CA ALA A 379 -24.20 10.07 1.99
C ALA A 379 -23.69 8.67 2.37
N LEU A 380 -22.57 8.57 3.11
CA LEU A 380 -22.10 7.28 3.64
C LEU A 380 -23.12 6.65 4.58
N ARG A 381 -23.69 7.44 5.49
CA ARG A 381 -24.69 6.95 6.43
C ARG A 381 -25.90 6.38 5.70
N GLU A 382 -26.40 7.09 4.68
CA GLU A 382 -27.52 6.63 3.87
C GLU A 382 -27.16 5.37 3.07
N HIS A 383 -25.99 5.38 2.41
CA HIS A 383 -25.52 4.24 1.64
C HIS A 383 -25.34 3.00 2.51
N LEU A 384 -24.74 3.09 3.69
CA LEU A 384 -24.37 1.93 4.51
C LEU A 384 -25.50 1.42 5.41
N ARG A 385 -26.50 2.25 5.74
CA ARG A 385 -27.50 1.86 6.75
C ARG A 385 -28.32 0.64 6.30
N GLY A 386 -28.33 -0.40 7.14
CA GLY A 386 -29.16 -1.59 6.95
C GLY A 386 -28.66 -2.57 5.88
N ARG A 387 -27.45 -2.38 5.35
CA ARG A 387 -26.88 -3.26 4.33
C ARG A 387 -26.04 -4.38 4.90
N VAL A 388 -25.82 -5.38 4.07
CA VAL A 388 -24.83 -6.42 4.34
C VAL A 388 -23.46 -5.88 3.92
N PRO A 389 -22.47 -5.86 4.81
CA PRO A 389 -21.11 -5.44 4.47
C PRO A 389 -20.52 -6.29 3.34
N ALA A 390 -19.59 -5.71 2.60
CA ALA A 390 -18.99 -6.35 1.44
C ALA A 390 -18.44 -7.75 1.75
N PHE A 391 -17.66 -7.93 2.82
CA PHE A 391 -17.10 -9.24 3.20
C PHE A 391 -18.14 -10.35 3.45
N GLY A 392 -19.40 -9.98 3.74
CA GLY A 392 -20.51 -10.92 3.97
C GLY A 392 -21.35 -11.23 2.73
N ARG A 393 -21.04 -10.59 1.59
CA ARG A 393 -21.70 -10.85 0.31
C ARG A 393 -21.07 -12.09 -0.34
N PRO A 394 -21.82 -12.82 -1.19
CA PRO A 394 -21.22 -13.86 -2.01
C PRO A 394 -20.06 -13.29 -2.85
N PRO A 395 -18.98 -14.07 -3.09
CA PRO A 395 -18.03 -13.71 -4.12
C PRO A 395 -18.79 -13.52 -5.43
N VAL A 396 -18.43 -12.48 -6.19
CA VAL A 396 -19.01 -12.29 -7.51
C VAL A 396 -18.35 -13.30 -8.43
N ASP A 397 -19.14 -14.13 -9.13
CA ASP A 397 -18.61 -15.18 -10.02
C ASP A 397 -17.46 -14.63 -10.88
N GLU A 398 -16.28 -15.23 -10.71
CA GLU A 398 -15.12 -15.03 -11.55
C GLU A 398 -15.27 -15.90 -12.80
N ASP A 399 -14.84 -15.40 -13.96
CA ASP A 399 -14.71 -16.22 -15.16
C ASP A 399 -13.78 -17.41 -14.85
N PRO A 400 -14.07 -18.62 -15.35
CA PRO A 400 -13.42 -19.84 -14.88
C PRO A 400 -11.91 -19.85 -15.17
N THR A 401 -11.15 -20.01 -14.08
CA THR A 401 -9.81 -20.61 -13.95
C THR A 401 -8.99 -20.78 -15.25
N ILE A 402 -8.13 -19.81 -15.53
CA ILE A 402 -6.89 -20.01 -16.28
C ILE A 402 -5.80 -20.40 -15.26
N ASP A 403 -4.93 -21.35 -15.57
CA ASP A 403 -3.83 -21.77 -14.68
C ASP A 403 -2.84 -20.60 -14.42
N ALA A 404 -2.15 -20.60 -13.27
CA ALA A 404 -1.20 -19.53 -12.93
C ALA A 404 0.05 -19.59 -13.84
N VAL A 405 0.66 -18.46 -14.13
CA VAL A 405 1.95 -18.44 -14.86
C VAL A 405 3.09 -19.02 -14.03
N ALA A 406 3.02 -18.94 -12.69
CA ALA A 406 4.01 -19.57 -11.81
C ALA A 406 4.12 -21.09 -12.02
N ASP A 407 3.02 -21.75 -12.39
CA ASP A 407 3.01 -23.20 -12.65
C ASP A 407 3.89 -23.58 -13.87
N ALA A 408 4.30 -22.62 -14.70
CA ALA A 408 5.26 -22.87 -15.79
C ALA A 408 6.67 -23.25 -15.27
N PHE A 409 6.98 -22.95 -14.02
CA PHE A 409 8.28 -23.25 -13.41
C PHE A 409 8.36 -24.62 -12.73
N THR A 410 7.25 -25.38 -12.65
CA THR A 410 7.23 -26.68 -11.96
C THR A 410 8.21 -27.70 -12.57
N ASP A 411 8.43 -27.63 -13.89
CA ASP A 411 9.34 -28.53 -14.62
C ASP A 411 10.76 -27.96 -14.82
N VAL A 412 11.06 -26.80 -14.21
CA VAL A 412 12.37 -26.15 -14.31
C VAL A 412 13.33 -26.73 -13.26
N PRO A 413 14.55 -27.18 -13.64
CA PRO A 413 15.53 -27.70 -12.68
C PRO A 413 15.89 -26.67 -11.59
N ALA A 414 16.00 -27.13 -10.34
CA ALA A 414 16.25 -26.25 -9.19
C ALA A 414 17.61 -25.53 -9.22
N ASP A 415 18.58 -26.04 -9.98
CA ASP A 415 19.91 -25.47 -10.18
C ASP A 415 19.99 -24.48 -11.35
N TRP A 416 18.97 -24.44 -12.21
CA TRP A 416 18.91 -23.54 -13.36
C TRP A 416 19.04 -22.04 -13.03
N PRO A 417 18.47 -21.52 -11.93
CA PRO A 417 18.60 -20.10 -11.60
C PRO A 417 20.05 -19.66 -11.40
N ALA A 418 20.93 -20.55 -10.92
CA ALA A 418 22.36 -20.26 -10.76
C ALA A 418 23.09 -20.09 -12.11
N LEU A 419 22.47 -20.52 -13.21
CA LEU A 419 22.98 -20.36 -14.56
C LEU A 419 22.51 -19.05 -15.19
N LEU A 420 21.57 -18.31 -14.58
CA LEU A 420 21.01 -17.06 -15.10
C LEU A 420 21.87 -15.83 -14.72
N PRO A 421 21.86 -14.74 -15.52
CA PRO A 421 22.49 -13.49 -15.13
C PRO A 421 21.91 -12.96 -13.82
N GLU A 422 22.76 -12.41 -12.96
CA GLU A 422 22.31 -11.76 -11.73
C GLU A 422 21.67 -10.40 -12.04
N LEU A 423 20.46 -10.18 -11.53
CA LEU A 423 19.73 -8.93 -11.65
C LEU A 423 19.68 -8.24 -10.30
N GLY A 424 20.24 -7.04 -10.20
CA GLY A 424 20.06 -6.21 -9.02
C GLY A 424 18.61 -5.74 -8.89
N GLY A 425 18.04 -5.73 -7.68
CA GLY A 425 16.63 -5.36 -7.47
C GLY A 425 16.24 -3.97 -8.01
N GLU A 426 17.20 -3.04 -8.12
CA GLU A 426 16.94 -1.71 -8.70
C GLU A 426 16.80 -1.72 -10.24
N SER A 427 17.15 -2.82 -10.90
CA SER A 427 17.06 -2.98 -12.36
C SER A 427 15.72 -3.55 -12.81
N VAL A 428 14.92 -4.11 -11.90
CA VAL A 428 13.64 -4.75 -12.22
C VAL A 428 12.49 -3.96 -11.60
N GLN A 429 11.46 -3.70 -12.40
CA GLN A 429 10.20 -3.12 -11.94
C GLN A 429 9.07 -4.06 -12.32
N SER A 430 8.32 -4.56 -11.34
CA SER A 430 7.17 -5.43 -11.55
C SER A 430 5.88 -4.77 -11.10
N MET A 431 4.76 -5.17 -11.71
CA MET A 431 3.43 -4.69 -11.34
C MET A 431 2.37 -5.67 -11.83
N LEU A 432 1.51 -6.14 -10.94
CA LEU A 432 0.33 -6.92 -11.32
C LEU A 432 -0.81 -5.99 -11.77
N ALA A 433 -1.37 -6.27 -12.94
CA ALA A 433 -2.40 -5.50 -13.63
C ALA A 433 -3.59 -6.38 -13.97
N GLY A 434 -4.51 -6.53 -13.01
CA GLY A 434 -5.55 -7.56 -13.12
C GLY A 434 -4.90 -8.95 -13.12
N ASP A 435 -5.06 -9.68 -14.22
CA ASP A 435 -4.46 -11.01 -14.42
C ASP A 435 -3.07 -10.99 -15.07
N GLU A 436 -2.55 -9.82 -15.45
CA GLU A 436 -1.26 -9.69 -16.15
C GLU A 436 -0.16 -9.12 -15.24
N LEU A 437 0.91 -9.89 -15.03
CA LEU A 437 2.11 -9.41 -14.36
C LEU A 437 3.04 -8.73 -15.37
N GLN A 438 3.23 -7.42 -15.23
CA GLN A 438 4.11 -6.64 -16.10
C GLN A 438 5.48 -6.49 -15.45
N ILE A 439 6.53 -6.89 -16.16
CA ILE A 439 7.92 -6.86 -15.73
C ILE A 439 8.72 -5.99 -16.69
N PHE A 440 9.40 -5.00 -16.16
CA PHE A 440 10.33 -4.15 -16.88
C PHE A 440 11.73 -4.33 -16.33
N VAL A 441 12.70 -4.57 -17.21
CA VAL A 441 14.12 -4.58 -16.86
C VAL A 441 14.78 -3.34 -17.47
N ASP A 442 15.39 -2.52 -16.62
CA ASP A 442 16.16 -1.34 -16.99
C ASP A 442 17.57 -1.75 -17.44
N LEU A 443 17.76 -1.78 -18.75
CA LEU A 443 19.01 -2.15 -19.39
C LEU A 443 20.15 -1.15 -19.10
N SER A 444 19.85 0.06 -18.62
CA SER A 444 20.90 1.00 -18.22
C SER A 444 21.57 0.63 -16.89
N ARG A 445 21.00 -0.33 -16.15
CA ARG A 445 21.47 -0.80 -14.83
C ARG A 445 22.04 -2.21 -14.86
N VAL A 446 22.13 -2.81 -16.04
CA VAL A 446 22.56 -4.19 -16.23
C VAL A 446 23.66 -4.21 -17.30
N GLU A 447 24.75 -4.91 -17.03
CA GLU A 447 25.76 -5.19 -18.04
C GLU A 447 25.27 -6.34 -18.94
N VAL A 448 24.80 -6.01 -20.14
CA VAL A 448 24.34 -6.99 -21.14
C VAL A 448 24.62 -6.51 -22.55
N ASP A 449 24.97 -7.43 -23.45
CA ASP A 449 25.07 -7.15 -24.88
C ASP A 449 23.66 -7.09 -25.49
N THR A 450 23.17 -5.87 -25.73
CA THR A 450 21.85 -5.63 -26.33
C THR A 450 21.77 -6.05 -27.81
N GLY A 451 22.91 -6.33 -28.45
CA GLY A 451 22.97 -6.86 -29.82
C GLY A 451 22.80 -8.37 -29.92
N ASP A 452 22.90 -9.11 -28.81
CA ASP A 452 22.72 -10.56 -28.77
C ASP A 452 21.30 -10.96 -28.26
N PRO A 453 20.43 -11.49 -29.14
CA PRO A 453 19.10 -11.94 -28.74
C PRO A 453 19.12 -13.02 -27.66
N ASN A 454 20.19 -13.81 -27.58
CA ASN A 454 20.33 -14.86 -26.57
C ASN A 454 20.59 -14.27 -25.18
N ALA A 455 21.48 -13.27 -25.09
CA ALA A 455 21.75 -12.55 -23.85
C ALA A 455 20.50 -11.84 -23.32
N LEU A 456 19.69 -11.25 -24.20
CA LEU A 456 18.41 -10.65 -23.84
C LEU A 456 17.39 -11.70 -23.36
N ALA A 457 17.29 -12.84 -24.03
CA ALA A 457 16.39 -13.92 -23.59
C ALA A 457 16.80 -14.49 -22.21
N ASP A 458 18.11 -14.62 -21.95
CA ASP A 458 18.63 -15.09 -20.67
C ASP A 458 18.35 -14.07 -19.55
N LEU A 459 18.43 -12.77 -19.87
CA LEU A 459 18.08 -11.70 -18.92
C LEU A 459 16.59 -11.65 -18.62
N ALA A 460 15.74 -11.82 -19.65
CA ALA A 460 14.30 -11.94 -19.48
C ALA A 460 13.94 -13.16 -18.62
N ALA A 461 14.63 -14.29 -18.81
CA ALA A 461 14.46 -15.48 -17.99
C ALA A 461 14.87 -15.25 -16.52
N ALA A 462 15.96 -14.52 -16.26
CA ALA A 462 16.37 -14.12 -14.92
C ALA A 462 15.29 -13.27 -14.22
N ALA A 463 14.74 -12.28 -14.93
CA ALA A 463 13.69 -11.42 -14.40
C ALA A 463 12.40 -12.21 -14.16
N LEU A 464 12.02 -13.09 -15.10
CA LEU A 464 10.86 -13.96 -14.96
C LEU A 464 11.02 -14.93 -13.78
N HIS A 465 12.21 -15.49 -13.54
CA HIS A 465 12.45 -16.32 -12.36
C HIS A 465 12.31 -15.48 -11.07
N GLY A 466 13.01 -14.36 -10.99
CA GLY A 466 13.00 -13.50 -9.80
C GLY A 466 11.63 -12.89 -9.45
N VAL A 467 10.74 -12.70 -10.44
CA VAL A 467 9.42 -12.09 -10.21
C VAL A 467 8.26 -13.07 -10.36
N VAL A 468 8.32 -14.10 -11.22
CA VAL A 468 7.19 -15.02 -11.38
C VAL A 468 7.31 -16.22 -10.45
N ALA A 469 8.52 -16.77 -10.28
CA ALA A 469 8.73 -17.96 -9.44
C ALA A 469 8.93 -17.59 -7.96
N MET A 470 9.61 -16.46 -7.70
CA MET A 470 9.97 -16.06 -6.35
C MET A 470 9.02 -15.03 -5.74
N ASP A 471 8.38 -14.17 -6.55
CA ASP A 471 7.43 -13.19 -6.03
C ASP A 471 6.02 -13.80 -5.90
N PRO A 472 5.32 -13.60 -4.77
CA PRO A 472 3.88 -13.82 -4.64
C PRO A 472 3.00 -13.45 -5.83
N ALA A 473 3.34 -12.35 -6.52
CA ALA A 473 2.56 -11.85 -7.65
C ALA A 473 2.47 -12.87 -8.79
N GLY A 474 3.50 -13.70 -8.99
CA GLY A 474 3.51 -14.73 -10.03
C GLY A 474 2.48 -15.84 -9.82
N ALA A 475 2.17 -16.21 -8.57
CA ALA A 475 1.16 -17.21 -8.24
C ALA A 475 -0.28 -16.75 -8.57
N ARG A 476 -0.49 -15.44 -8.67
CA ARG A 476 -1.79 -14.81 -8.97
C ARG A 476 -1.97 -14.50 -10.46
N ALA A 477 -0.88 -14.23 -11.16
CA ALA A 477 -0.91 -13.84 -12.56
C ALA A 477 -1.32 -15.00 -13.48
N ARG A 478 -2.09 -14.69 -14.52
CA ARG A 478 -2.48 -15.60 -15.62
C ARG A 478 -1.72 -15.32 -16.90
N ARG A 479 -1.19 -14.11 -17.03
CA ARG A 479 -0.31 -13.68 -18.11
C ARG A 479 0.87 -12.93 -17.53
N VAL A 480 1.99 -12.96 -18.21
CA VAL A 480 3.16 -12.15 -17.88
C VAL A 480 3.65 -11.43 -19.12
N SER A 481 3.93 -10.14 -18.99
CA SER A 481 4.68 -9.40 -20.00
C SER A 481 6.04 -9.03 -19.46
N VAL A 482 7.09 -9.36 -20.21
CA VAL A 482 8.47 -8.98 -19.88
C VAL A 482 9.00 -8.07 -20.96
N ARG A 483 9.47 -6.90 -20.55
CA ARG A 483 10.03 -5.86 -21.41
C ARG A 483 11.44 -5.50 -20.94
N LEU A 484 12.41 -5.58 -21.84
CA LEU A 484 13.75 -5.05 -21.60
C LEU A 484 13.85 -3.70 -22.32
N ALA A 485 14.13 -2.64 -21.56
CA ALA A 485 14.08 -1.28 -22.09
C ALA A 485 15.20 -0.40 -21.53
N THR A 486 15.54 0.65 -22.28
CA THR A 486 16.30 1.78 -21.74
C THR A 486 15.37 2.95 -21.47
N PHE A 487 15.53 3.61 -20.33
CA PHE A 487 14.67 4.74 -19.95
C PHE A 487 15.39 6.06 -20.18
N SER A 488 14.77 6.95 -20.97
CA SER A 488 15.28 8.31 -21.18
C SER A 488 14.96 9.25 -20.01
N ARG A 489 14.05 8.85 -19.10
CA ARG A 489 13.65 9.62 -17.93
C ARG A 489 13.39 8.70 -16.73
N TYR A 490 13.70 9.21 -15.54
CA TYR A 490 13.39 8.59 -14.26
C TYR A 490 12.46 9.49 -13.47
N ASP A 491 11.61 8.88 -12.64
CA ASP A 491 10.81 9.60 -11.67
C ASP A 491 11.65 10.05 -10.46
N GLU A 492 11.02 10.75 -9.51
CA GLU A 492 11.71 11.25 -8.32
C GLU A 492 12.20 10.15 -7.38
N TYR A 493 11.76 8.90 -7.56
CA TYR A 493 12.14 7.73 -6.78
C TYR A 493 13.22 6.90 -7.48
N GLY A 494 13.64 7.33 -8.68
CA GLY A 494 14.62 6.65 -9.51
C GLY A 494 14.05 5.44 -10.24
N ALA A 495 12.74 5.32 -10.41
CA ALA A 495 12.13 4.33 -11.28
C ALA A 495 12.03 4.87 -12.72
N GLY A 496 12.25 4.00 -13.71
CA GLY A 496 12.18 4.37 -15.12
C GLY A 496 10.75 4.73 -15.54
N VAL A 497 10.55 5.88 -16.20
CA VAL A 497 9.22 6.32 -16.65
C VAL A 497 8.81 5.52 -17.88
N ARG A 498 7.76 4.68 -17.78
CA ARG A 498 7.32 3.76 -18.85
C ARG A 498 7.08 4.42 -20.22
N ASP A 499 6.48 5.59 -20.27
CA ASP A 499 6.28 6.36 -21.52
C ASP A 499 7.58 6.81 -22.19
N ALA A 500 8.68 6.77 -21.44
CA ALA A 500 10.01 7.18 -21.87
C ALA A 500 10.92 5.97 -22.14
N ALA A 501 10.35 4.77 -22.16
CA ALA A 501 11.04 3.50 -22.38
C ALA A 501 11.23 3.25 -23.88
N ASP A 502 12.47 2.97 -24.26
CA ASP A 502 12.82 2.41 -25.57
C ASP A 502 13.00 0.89 -25.41
N VAL A 503 12.00 0.13 -25.87
CA VAL A 503 11.89 -1.32 -25.65
C VAL A 503 12.61 -2.06 -26.76
N VAL A 504 13.63 -2.85 -26.40
CA VAL A 504 14.43 -3.65 -27.36
C VAL A 504 14.04 -5.13 -27.36
N PHE A 505 13.34 -5.58 -26.31
CA PHE A 505 12.80 -6.93 -26.21
C PHE A 505 11.45 -6.89 -25.50
N GLU A 506 10.46 -7.56 -26.08
CA GLU A 506 9.14 -7.73 -25.48
C GLU A 506 8.61 -9.14 -25.72
N ARG A 507 8.04 -9.72 -24.68
CA ARG A 507 7.24 -10.94 -24.75
C ARG A 507 6.01 -10.79 -23.88
N GLN A 508 4.88 -11.27 -24.38
CA GLN A 508 3.67 -11.52 -23.61
C GLN A 508 3.45 -13.03 -23.63
N LEU A 509 3.33 -13.63 -22.46
CA LEU A 509 3.35 -15.07 -22.28
C LEU A 509 2.20 -15.46 -21.36
N ASP A 510 1.36 -16.40 -21.81
CA ASP A 510 0.56 -17.24 -20.92
C ASP A 510 1.42 -18.35 -20.29
N ARG A 511 0.83 -19.22 -19.45
CA ARG A 511 1.55 -20.33 -18.82
C ARG A 511 2.25 -21.24 -19.84
N ALA A 512 1.56 -21.63 -20.91
CA ALA A 512 2.11 -22.58 -21.88
C ALA A 512 3.28 -21.97 -22.67
N GLN A 513 3.12 -20.72 -23.09
CA GLN A 513 4.15 -19.95 -23.79
C GLN A 513 5.35 -19.68 -22.88
N LEU A 514 5.12 -19.40 -21.59
CA LEU A 514 6.20 -19.25 -20.62
C LEU A 514 6.97 -20.56 -20.43
N ALA A 515 6.26 -21.69 -20.26
CA ALA A 515 6.91 -23.00 -20.12
C ALA A 515 7.74 -23.37 -21.36
N GLU A 516 7.29 -22.99 -22.57
CA GLU A 516 8.06 -23.17 -23.80
C GLU A 516 9.30 -22.26 -23.84
N PHE A 517 9.13 -20.98 -23.53
CA PHE A 517 10.23 -20.03 -23.45
C PHE A 517 11.33 -20.47 -22.47
N LEU A 518 10.94 -20.94 -21.27
CA LEU A 518 11.88 -21.44 -20.26
C LEU A 518 12.63 -22.68 -20.77
N ARG A 519 11.95 -23.61 -21.47
CA ARG A 519 12.56 -24.78 -22.11
C ARG A 519 13.56 -24.41 -23.20
N GLU A 520 13.27 -23.41 -24.02
CA GLU A 520 14.19 -22.92 -25.05
C GLU A 520 15.45 -22.30 -24.42
N VAL A 521 15.32 -21.54 -23.33
CA VAL A 521 16.46 -20.98 -22.60
C VAL A 521 17.29 -22.10 -21.95
N LEU A 522 16.65 -23.07 -21.30
CA LEU A 522 17.29 -24.25 -20.71
C LEU A 522 18.09 -25.05 -21.74
N ALA A 523 17.49 -25.37 -22.88
CA ALA A 523 18.13 -26.17 -23.92
C ALA A 523 19.39 -25.52 -24.53
N ARG A 524 19.46 -24.18 -24.50
CA ARG A 524 20.64 -23.43 -24.98
C ARG A 524 21.80 -23.48 -23.98
N ARG A 525 21.52 -23.48 -22.66
CA ARG A 525 22.55 -23.50 -21.60
C ARG A 525 22.98 -24.88 -21.14
N GLY A 526 22.17 -25.92 -21.39
CA GLY A 526 22.54 -27.32 -21.14
C GLY A 526 23.55 -27.92 -22.13
N ARG A 527 24.33 -27.10 -22.85
CA ARG A 527 25.36 -27.51 -23.82
C ARG A 527 26.74 -26.99 -23.44
#